data_AF-A0A953CYF4-F1
#
_entry.id   AF-A0A953CYF4-F1
#
_cell.length_a   1.000
_cell.length_b   1.000
_cell.length_c   1.000
_cell.angle_alpha   90.00
_cell.angle_beta   90.00
_cell.angle_gamma   90.00
#
_symmetry.space_group_name_H-M   'P 1'
#
loop_
_entity.id
_entity.type
_entity.pdbx_description
1 polymer ?
#
loop_
_entity_poly.entity_id
_entity_poly.type
_entity_poly.pdbx_seq_one_letter_code
_entity_poly.pdbx_strand_id
1 'polypeptide(L)'
;MNYLDLTDHQFNSVSHWDRPLATTRIPPACDLALFDQNGYDLTDLEQRYAEANHTQSHAHREHRHALKAPWFTQPERVEGAVLNHSLLFERKGYTGEALQQLAYWAEANPLIYKVIRIRPKWGLDFSMDYADRDGNVFEVLHWEYDGFEYGEVETRKQQLEAKFAAIDWDDAAASILKQKDHWHHLDFFAQSDWKCNYFGIVKERFKMVIWA
;
A
#
# COMPACT_ATOMS: atom_id res chain seq x y z
N MET A 1 -19.60 -5.31 18.47
CA MET A 1 -19.05 -3.97 18.84
C MET A 1 -18.04 -3.64 17.76
N ASN A 2 -17.95 -2.40 17.28
CA ASN A 2 -16.90 -2.06 16.32
C ASN A 2 -15.62 -1.69 17.09
N TYR A 3 -14.53 -2.38 16.81
CA TYR A 3 -13.20 -2.19 17.43
C TYR A 3 -12.19 -1.59 16.44
N LEU A 4 -12.67 -1.19 15.26
CA LEU A 4 -11.86 -0.64 14.18
C LEU A 4 -12.04 0.88 14.15
N ASP A 5 -10.95 1.60 14.39
CA ASP A 5 -10.92 3.05 14.40
C ASP A 5 -10.33 3.58 13.09
N LEU A 6 -11.04 4.48 12.44
CA LEU A 6 -10.52 5.21 11.28
C LEU A 6 -9.51 6.25 11.75
N THR A 7 -8.35 6.32 11.09
CA THR A 7 -7.36 7.35 11.39
C THR A 7 -7.64 8.66 10.64
N ASP A 8 -7.01 9.75 11.08
CA ASP A 8 -7.08 11.05 10.40
C ASP A 8 -6.13 11.16 9.18
N HIS A 9 -5.40 10.09 8.85
CA HIS A 9 -4.44 10.12 7.75
C HIS A 9 -5.13 10.26 6.39
N GLN A 10 -4.57 11.15 5.56
CA GLN A 10 -5.04 11.43 4.20
C GLN A 10 -3.90 11.22 3.21
N PHE A 11 -4.24 10.82 1.99
CA PHE A 11 -3.28 10.84 0.91
C PHE A 11 -2.83 12.27 0.61
N ASN A 12 -1.53 12.44 0.36
CA ASN A 12 -0.96 13.62 -0.23
C ASN A 12 -1.28 13.65 -1.74
N SER A 13 -2.03 14.67 -2.16
CA SER A 13 -2.40 14.90 -3.55
C SER A 13 -1.23 15.32 -4.44
N VAL A 14 -0.11 15.78 -3.86
CA VAL A 14 1.11 16.07 -4.60
C VAL A 14 1.70 14.76 -5.11
N SER A 15 1.78 14.66 -6.43
CA SER A 15 2.14 13.42 -7.14
C SER A 15 3.62 13.32 -7.49
N HIS A 16 4.32 14.46 -7.55
CA HIS A 16 5.71 14.53 -7.98
C HIS A 16 6.56 15.32 -7.01
N TRP A 17 7.79 14.85 -6.81
CA TRP A 17 8.82 15.53 -6.04
C TRP A 17 9.47 16.58 -6.94
N ASP A 18 9.56 17.81 -6.46
CA ASP A 18 10.12 18.94 -7.20
C ASP A 18 11.46 19.41 -6.63
N ARG A 19 11.73 19.15 -5.34
CA ARG A 19 12.97 19.58 -4.69
C ARG A 19 14.11 18.61 -4.93
N PRO A 20 15.28 19.10 -5.39
CA PRO A 20 16.46 18.28 -5.60
C PRO A 20 17.11 17.94 -4.25
N LEU A 21 17.99 16.93 -4.28
CA LEU A 21 18.90 16.70 -3.16
C LEU A 21 19.97 17.81 -3.12
N ALA A 22 20.43 18.18 -1.92
CA ALA A 22 21.51 19.16 -1.76
C ALA A 22 22.87 18.68 -2.30
N THR A 23 23.02 17.38 -2.57
CA THR A 23 24.25 16.78 -3.08
C THR A 23 24.35 16.90 -4.59
N THR A 24 25.57 17.06 -5.11
CA THR A 24 25.88 16.98 -6.55
C THR A 24 26.45 15.62 -6.95
N ARG A 25 26.76 14.75 -5.97
CA ARG A 25 27.33 13.42 -6.21
C ARG A 25 26.32 12.52 -6.91
N ILE A 26 26.74 11.96 -8.04
CA ILE A 26 25.96 10.95 -8.78
C ILE A 26 25.77 9.69 -7.90
N PRO A 27 24.53 9.21 -7.70
CA PRO A 27 24.25 7.99 -6.95
C PRO A 27 24.88 6.76 -7.61
N PRO A 28 25.60 5.91 -6.86
CA PRO A 28 26.05 4.61 -7.35
C PRO A 28 24.88 3.64 -7.59
N ALA A 29 25.14 2.55 -8.31
CA ALA A 29 24.13 1.55 -8.66
C ALA A 29 23.49 0.85 -7.43
N CYS A 30 24.22 0.72 -6.31
CA CYS A 30 23.69 0.14 -5.09
C CYS A 30 22.50 0.92 -4.53
N ASP A 31 22.46 2.25 -4.72
CA ASP A 31 21.38 3.11 -4.23
C ASP A 31 20.06 2.89 -4.99
N LEU A 32 20.08 2.09 -6.06
CA LEU A 32 18.95 1.71 -6.92
C LEU A 32 18.68 0.19 -6.87
N ALA A 33 19.37 -0.53 -5.99
CA ALA A 33 19.21 -1.97 -5.85
C ALA A 33 17.80 -2.33 -5.37
N LEU A 34 17.34 -3.53 -5.75
CA LEU A 34 16.03 -4.06 -5.36
C LEU A 34 14.85 -3.16 -5.72
N PHE A 35 14.98 -2.38 -6.81
CA PHE A 35 13.91 -1.53 -7.31
C PHE A 35 12.60 -2.31 -7.44
N ASP A 36 11.61 -1.90 -6.66
CA ASP A 36 10.28 -2.48 -6.70
C ASP A 36 9.54 -1.95 -7.92
N GLN A 37 9.14 -2.83 -8.83
CA GLN A 37 8.51 -2.43 -10.09
C GLN A 37 7.01 -2.16 -9.94
N ASN A 38 6.38 -2.76 -8.94
CA ASN A 38 4.93 -2.84 -8.86
C ASN A 38 4.35 -2.58 -7.47
N GLY A 39 5.16 -2.58 -6.42
CA GLY A 39 4.79 -2.15 -5.08
C GLY A 39 5.29 -0.75 -4.73
N TYR A 40 5.48 -0.54 -3.43
CA TYR A 40 5.74 0.77 -2.81
C TYR A 40 7.10 0.83 -2.10
N ASP A 41 7.93 -0.21 -2.19
CA ASP A 41 9.27 -0.18 -1.60
C ASP A 41 10.13 0.86 -2.35
N LEU A 42 10.69 1.79 -1.58
CA LEU A 42 11.58 2.84 -2.05
C LEU A 42 13.02 2.37 -2.03
N THR A 43 13.73 2.62 -3.12
CA THR A 43 15.20 2.57 -3.17
C THR A 43 15.83 3.60 -2.22
N ASP A 44 17.10 3.43 -1.86
CA ASP A 44 17.84 4.40 -1.03
C ASP A 44 17.88 5.80 -1.67
N LEU A 45 17.87 5.86 -3.01
CA LEU A 45 17.73 7.12 -3.72
C LEU A 45 16.35 7.76 -3.49
N GLU A 46 15.26 7.01 -3.65
CA GLU A 46 13.89 7.51 -3.41
C GLU A 46 13.68 7.96 -1.96
N GLN A 47 14.26 7.25 -0.98
CA GLN A 47 14.19 7.62 0.43
C GLN A 47 14.83 8.99 0.72
N ARG A 48 16.01 9.27 0.17
CA ARG A 48 16.66 10.59 0.30
C ARG A 48 15.82 11.72 -0.28
N TYR A 49 15.11 11.47 -1.38
CA TYR A 49 14.21 12.45 -1.96
C TYR A 49 12.97 12.68 -1.09
N ALA A 50 12.41 11.63 -0.48
CA ALA A 50 11.32 11.79 0.49
C ALA A 50 11.74 12.73 1.64
N GLU A 51 12.93 12.50 2.22
CA GLU A 51 13.46 13.34 3.31
C GLU A 51 13.67 14.81 2.88
N ALA A 52 14.28 15.03 1.71
CA ALA A 52 14.48 16.37 1.15
C ALA A 52 13.14 17.10 0.86
N ASN A 53 12.09 16.34 0.59
CA ASN A 53 10.72 16.82 0.38
C ASN A 53 9.86 16.73 1.66
N HIS A 54 10.50 16.70 2.85
CA HIS A 54 9.85 16.71 4.17
C HIS A 54 8.81 15.61 4.38
N THR A 55 9.02 14.45 3.76
CA THR A 55 8.18 13.26 3.93
C THR A 55 9.03 12.15 4.56
N GLN A 56 8.53 11.56 5.64
CA GLN A 56 9.20 10.43 6.28
C GLN A 56 8.87 9.14 5.52
N SER A 57 9.89 8.33 5.24
CA SER A 57 9.72 6.96 4.79
C SER A 57 9.78 6.03 6.01
N HIS A 58 8.93 5.01 6.05
CA HIS A 58 8.85 4.08 7.18
C HIS A 58 9.17 2.66 6.76
N ALA A 59 9.81 1.91 7.65
CA ALA A 59 10.05 0.50 7.42
C ALA A 59 8.73 -0.26 7.21
N HIS A 60 8.56 -0.90 6.05
CA HIS A 60 7.49 -1.84 5.73
C HIS A 60 7.78 -3.22 6.34
N ARG A 61 9.05 -3.65 6.27
CA ARG A 61 9.70 -4.74 7.03
C ARG A 61 11.09 -4.22 7.44
N GLU A 62 11.80 -4.81 8.41
CA GLU A 62 13.05 -4.25 9.01
C GLU A 62 14.13 -3.71 8.03
N HIS A 63 14.05 -4.02 6.74
CA HIS A 63 14.99 -3.61 5.69
C HIS A 63 14.36 -2.88 4.47
N ARG A 64 13.07 -2.53 4.48
CA ARG A 64 12.38 -1.92 3.30
C ARG A 64 11.57 -0.72 3.71
N HIS A 65 11.61 0.37 2.94
CA HIS A 65 10.93 1.61 3.30
C HIS A 65 9.85 1.99 2.30
N ALA A 66 8.70 2.49 2.77
CA ALA A 66 7.62 2.99 1.95
C ALA A 66 7.08 4.32 2.50
N LEU A 67 6.48 5.14 1.63
CA LEU A 67 5.61 6.22 2.10
C LEU A 67 4.29 5.58 2.49
N LYS A 68 4.07 5.44 3.80
CA LYS A 68 2.86 4.80 4.33
C LYS A 68 2.36 5.48 5.58
N ALA A 69 1.06 5.40 5.78
CA ALA A 69 0.39 5.77 7.01
C ALA A 69 -0.65 4.72 7.38
N PRO A 70 -0.94 4.49 8.68
CA PRO A 70 -2.09 3.69 9.08
C PRO A 70 -3.37 4.23 8.42
N TRP A 71 -4.23 3.35 7.94
CA TRP A 71 -5.56 3.72 7.43
C TRP A 71 -6.62 3.50 8.51
N PHE A 72 -6.69 2.26 9.02
CA PHE A 72 -7.43 1.89 10.22
C PHE A 72 -6.48 1.38 11.31
N THR A 73 -6.92 1.48 12.55
CA THR A 73 -6.25 0.87 13.71
C THR A 73 -7.23 0.03 14.52
N GLN A 74 -6.70 -0.91 15.28
CA GLN A 74 -7.46 -1.75 16.20
C GLN A 74 -6.68 -1.84 17.53
N PRO A 75 -7.36 -1.83 18.69
CA PRO A 75 -6.72 -2.24 19.94
C PRO A 75 -6.13 -3.64 19.83
N GLU A 76 -5.09 -3.95 20.60
CA GLU A 76 -4.48 -5.27 20.60
C GLU A 76 -5.52 -6.35 20.97
N ARG A 77 -5.57 -7.40 20.15
CA ARG A 77 -6.46 -8.55 20.33
C ARG A 77 -5.69 -9.84 20.07
N VAL A 78 -6.10 -10.91 20.75
CA VAL A 78 -5.49 -12.24 20.63
C VAL A 78 -6.45 -13.31 20.10
N GLU A 79 -7.72 -12.95 19.88
CA GLU A 79 -8.78 -13.83 19.39
C GLU A 79 -9.89 -13.02 18.68
N GLY A 80 -10.67 -13.70 17.85
CA GLY A 80 -11.66 -13.11 16.97
C GLY A 80 -11.02 -12.53 15.71
N ALA A 81 -11.66 -11.50 15.15
CA ALA A 81 -11.13 -10.77 14.01
C ALA A 81 -10.01 -9.80 14.44
N VAL A 82 -8.82 -10.03 13.92
CA VAL A 82 -7.58 -9.31 14.23
C VAL A 82 -7.12 -8.55 12.99
N LEU A 83 -7.00 -7.23 13.11
CA LEU A 83 -6.46 -6.39 12.06
C LEU A 83 -4.98 -6.69 11.92
N ASN A 84 -4.59 -7.33 10.82
CA ASN A 84 -3.21 -7.64 10.54
C ASN A 84 -2.47 -6.37 10.08
N HIS A 85 -3.04 -5.68 9.10
CA HIS A 85 -2.58 -4.36 8.68
C HIS A 85 -3.67 -3.56 7.98
N SER A 86 -3.55 -2.24 8.04
CA SER A 86 -4.38 -1.33 7.25
C SER A 86 -3.58 -0.07 6.94
N LEU A 87 -3.26 0.14 5.67
CA LEU A 87 -2.26 1.09 5.23
C LEU A 87 -2.73 1.91 4.02
N LEU A 88 -2.40 3.20 4.07
CA LEU A 88 -2.37 4.08 2.91
C LEU A 88 -0.93 4.09 2.38
N PHE A 89 -0.75 3.89 1.08
CA PHE A 89 0.55 3.88 0.41
C PHE A 89 0.69 4.94 -0.65
N GLU A 90 1.90 5.47 -0.80
CA GLU A 90 2.24 6.42 -1.86
C GLU A 90 3.59 6.14 -2.49
N ARG A 91 3.68 6.41 -3.79
CA ARG A 91 4.94 6.45 -4.53
C ARG A 91 4.86 7.51 -5.61
N LYS A 92 5.94 8.23 -5.82
CA LYS A 92 5.86 9.59 -6.37
C LYS A 92 6.78 9.72 -7.56
N GLY A 93 6.31 10.46 -8.56
CA GLY A 93 7.11 10.81 -9.73
C GLY A 93 8.08 11.95 -9.42
N TYR A 94 8.80 12.41 -10.43
CA TYR A 94 9.75 13.52 -10.30
C TYR A 94 9.47 14.61 -11.34
N THR A 95 9.54 15.87 -10.91
CA THR A 95 9.37 17.04 -11.75
C THR A 95 10.37 18.14 -11.37
N GLY A 96 10.35 19.28 -12.05
CA GLY A 96 11.13 20.46 -11.68
C GLY A 96 12.63 20.20 -11.53
N GLU A 97 13.24 20.79 -10.52
CA GLU A 97 14.67 20.70 -10.24
C GLU A 97 15.10 19.28 -9.84
N ALA A 98 14.25 18.53 -9.12
CA ALA A 98 14.49 17.13 -8.82
C ALA A 98 14.66 16.29 -10.10
N LEU A 99 13.77 16.46 -11.07
CA LEU A 99 13.86 15.76 -12.36
C LEU A 99 15.10 16.19 -13.15
N GLN A 100 15.45 17.48 -13.15
CA GLN A 100 16.66 17.97 -13.79
C GLN A 100 17.93 17.34 -13.18
N GLN A 101 17.99 17.26 -11.85
CA GLN A 101 19.09 16.61 -11.14
C GLN A 101 19.19 15.12 -11.50
N LEU A 102 18.07 14.40 -11.49
CA LEU A 102 18.04 12.99 -11.88
C LEU A 102 18.46 12.79 -13.35
N ALA A 103 17.98 13.64 -14.27
CA ALA A 103 18.32 13.57 -15.68
C ALA A 103 19.82 13.79 -15.92
N TYR A 104 20.40 14.78 -15.25
CA TYR A 104 21.86 15.02 -15.28
C TYR A 104 22.64 13.79 -14.79
N TRP A 105 22.22 13.18 -13.67
CA TRP A 105 22.88 11.97 -13.17
C TRP A 105 22.69 10.75 -14.07
N ALA A 106 21.57 10.67 -14.78
CA ALA A 106 21.25 9.57 -15.68
C ALA A 106 22.18 9.49 -16.91
N GLU A 107 22.84 10.59 -17.27
CA GLU A 107 23.89 10.60 -18.31
C GLU A 107 25.06 9.68 -17.94
N ALA A 108 25.40 9.60 -16.65
CA ALA A 108 26.49 8.76 -16.14
C ALA A 108 26.00 7.42 -15.57
N ASN A 109 24.79 7.38 -15.00
CA ASN A 109 24.18 6.17 -14.45
C ASN A 109 22.76 5.96 -15.03
N PRO A 110 22.64 5.23 -16.16
CA PRO A 110 21.34 5.00 -16.81
C PRO A 110 20.31 4.25 -15.95
N LEU A 111 20.70 3.58 -14.86
CA LEU A 111 19.74 2.94 -13.95
C LEU A 111 18.81 3.96 -13.29
N ILE A 112 19.21 5.22 -13.22
CA ILE A 112 18.38 6.32 -12.69
C ILE A 112 17.10 6.52 -13.51
N TYR A 113 17.08 6.11 -14.79
CA TYR A 113 15.85 6.12 -15.58
C TYR A 113 14.74 5.26 -14.98
N LYS A 114 15.05 4.23 -14.16
CA LYS A 114 14.03 3.47 -13.42
C LYS A 114 13.22 4.35 -12.47
N VAL A 115 13.87 5.34 -11.86
CA VAL A 115 13.23 6.28 -10.92
C VAL A 115 12.56 7.43 -11.69
N ILE A 116 13.23 7.97 -12.72
CA ILE A 116 12.67 9.04 -13.58
C ILE A 116 11.35 8.60 -14.24
N ARG A 117 11.24 7.33 -14.64
CA ARG A 117 10.07 6.81 -15.37
C ARG A 117 8.90 6.39 -14.48
N ILE A 118 8.99 6.58 -13.16
CA ILE A 118 7.91 6.28 -12.24
C ILE A 118 6.69 7.15 -12.55
N ARG A 119 5.54 6.50 -12.69
CA ARG A 119 4.24 7.15 -12.59
C ARG A 119 3.86 7.26 -11.11
N PRO A 120 3.38 8.43 -10.65
CA PRO A 120 2.84 8.54 -9.30
C PRO A 120 1.74 7.51 -9.05
N LYS A 121 1.75 6.92 -7.85
CA LYS A 121 0.90 5.79 -7.47
C LYS A 121 0.43 5.97 -6.04
N TRP A 122 -0.85 5.71 -5.78
CA TRP A 122 -1.46 5.64 -4.46
C TRP A 122 -2.05 4.24 -4.26
N GLY A 123 -2.04 3.74 -3.03
CA GLY A 123 -2.44 2.37 -2.71
C GLY A 123 -3.23 2.30 -1.42
N LEU A 124 -4.25 1.45 -1.42
CA LEU A 124 -5.01 1.06 -0.25
C LEU A 124 -4.72 -0.41 0.02
N ASP A 125 -4.41 -0.73 1.27
CA ASP A 125 -4.14 -2.10 1.69
C ASP A 125 -4.85 -2.35 3.02
N PHE A 126 -5.70 -3.38 3.06
CA PHE A 126 -6.46 -3.76 4.24
C PHE A 126 -6.44 -5.28 4.40
N SER A 127 -6.04 -5.75 5.58
CA SER A 127 -5.99 -7.16 5.92
C SER A 127 -6.57 -7.41 7.31
N MET A 128 -7.60 -8.25 7.36
CA MET A 128 -8.23 -8.74 8.58
C MET A 128 -8.11 -10.26 8.62
N ASP A 129 -7.53 -10.76 9.70
CA ASP A 129 -7.41 -12.19 9.99
C ASP A 129 -8.42 -12.60 11.06
N TYR A 130 -8.63 -13.91 11.22
CA TYR A 130 -9.39 -14.48 12.32
C TYR A 130 -8.59 -15.60 12.98
N ALA A 131 -8.60 -15.62 14.31
CA ALA A 131 -8.06 -16.71 15.12
C ALA A 131 -8.95 -16.98 16.34
N ASP A 132 -9.17 -18.24 16.70
CA ASP A 132 -9.87 -18.60 17.93
C ASP A 132 -9.20 -19.73 18.73
N ARG A 133 -9.75 -20.02 19.91
CA ARG A 133 -9.24 -21.03 20.84
C ARG A 133 -9.44 -22.47 20.37
N ASP A 134 -10.31 -22.69 19.39
CA ASP A 134 -10.51 -23.99 18.77
C ASP A 134 -9.49 -24.22 17.64
N GLY A 135 -8.63 -23.24 17.37
CA GLY A 135 -7.58 -23.31 16.36
C GLY A 135 -8.05 -22.99 14.95
N ASN A 136 -9.24 -22.40 14.78
CA ASN A 136 -9.64 -21.88 13.49
C ASN A 136 -8.80 -20.64 13.18
N VAL A 137 -8.08 -20.68 12.05
CA VAL A 137 -7.26 -19.56 11.57
C VAL A 137 -7.48 -19.39 10.07
N PHE A 138 -7.82 -18.19 9.64
CA PHE A 138 -7.95 -17.83 8.23
C PHE A 138 -7.97 -16.32 8.04
N GLU A 139 -7.65 -15.89 6.82
CA GLU A 139 -7.82 -14.49 6.39
C GLU A 139 -9.31 -14.20 6.16
N VAL A 140 -9.88 -13.23 6.87
CA VAL A 140 -11.28 -12.79 6.69
C VAL A 140 -11.41 -11.98 5.41
N LEU A 141 -10.50 -11.03 5.22
CA LEU A 141 -10.37 -10.22 4.01
C LEU A 141 -8.93 -9.74 3.88
N HIS A 142 -8.32 -9.99 2.73
CA HIS A 142 -7.21 -9.20 2.23
C HIS A 142 -7.68 -8.46 1.00
N TRP A 143 -7.41 -7.15 0.96
CA TRP A 143 -7.86 -6.30 -0.12
C TRP A 143 -6.83 -5.20 -0.41
N GLU A 144 -6.26 -5.26 -1.61
CA GLU A 144 -5.38 -4.23 -2.15
C GLU A 144 -6.00 -3.46 -3.33
N TYR A 145 -5.77 -2.15 -3.37
CA TYR A 145 -6.17 -1.30 -4.50
C TYR A 145 -5.20 -0.17 -4.77
N ASP A 146 -4.48 -0.34 -5.87
CA ASP A 146 -3.51 0.55 -6.42
C ASP A 146 -4.13 1.42 -7.51
N GLY A 147 -3.71 2.67 -7.64
CA GLY A 147 -4.06 3.50 -8.79
C GLY A 147 -3.02 4.58 -9.07
N PHE A 148 -2.99 5.03 -10.32
CA PHE A 148 -2.11 6.12 -10.77
C PHE A 148 -2.80 7.49 -10.76
N GLU A 149 -4.07 7.53 -10.41
CA GLU A 149 -4.89 8.76 -10.39
C GLU A 149 -5.38 9.01 -8.96
N TYR A 150 -4.88 10.08 -8.33
CA TYR A 150 -5.20 10.43 -6.94
C TYR A 150 -6.71 10.44 -6.67
N GLY A 151 -7.48 11.16 -7.49
CA GLY A 151 -8.92 11.34 -7.24
C GLY A 151 -9.72 10.04 -7.32
N GLU A 152 -9.25 9.07 -8.11
CA GLU A 152 -9.89 7.76 -8.24
C GLU A 152 -9.62 6.88 -7.01
N VAL A 153 -8.37 6.83 -6.55
CA VAL A 153 -8.00 6.10 -5.34
C VAL A 153 -8.61 6.74 -4.08
N GLU A 154 -8.65 8.07 -3.99
CA GLU A 154 -9.29 8.78 -2.89
C GLU A 154 -10.81 8.54 -2.86
N THR A 155 -11.47 8.55 -4.02
CA THR A 155 -12.90 8.19 -4.10
C THR A 155 -13.13 6.75 -3.62
N ARG A 156 -12.23 5.82 -3.99
CA ARG A 156 -12.31 4.42 -3.53
C ARG A 156 -12.12 4.32 -2.02
N LYS A 157 -11.16 5.04 -1.46
CA LYS A 157 -10.88 5.12 -0.01
C LYS A 157 -12.14 5.50 0.75
N GLN A 158 -12.75 6.63 0.40
CA GLN A 158 -13.96 7.14 1.06
C GLN A 158 -15.15 6.17 0.98
N GLN A 159 -15.33 5.49 -0.16
CA GLN A 159 -16.38 4.48 -0.33
C GLN A 159 -16.20 3.29 0.62
N LEU A 160 -14.96 2.85 0.83
CA LEU A 160 -14.66 1.69 1.66
C LEU A 160 -14.55 2.04 3.14
N GLU A 161 -14.19 3.27 3.49
CA GLU A 161 -14.14 3.71 4.88
C GLU A 161 -15.48 3.51 5.60
N ALA A 162 -16.55 4.03 5.01
CA ALA A 162 -17.90 3.89 5.55
C ALA A 162 -18.33 2.42 5.64
N LYS A 163 -17.88 1.60 4.69
CA LYS A 163 -18.27 0.19 4.60
C LYS A 163 -17.53 -0.67 5.62
N PHE A 164 -16.22 -0.51 5.74
CA PHE A 164 -15.39 -1.24 6.71
C PHE A 164 -15.75 -0.86 8.14
N ALA A 165 -16.08 0.40 8.40
CA ALA A 165 -16.56 0.87 9.70
C ALA A 165 -17.98 0.35 10.06
N ALA A 166 -18.75 -0.15 9.10
CA ALA A 166 -20.09 -0.69 9.35
C ALA A 166 -20.10 -2.22 9.56
N ILE A 167 -18.98 -2.91 9.29
CA ILE A 167 -18.89 -4.37 9.39
C ILE A 167 -18.64 -4.78 10.85
N ASP A 168 -19.43 -5.73 11.35
CA ASP A 168 -19.06 -6.52 12.52
C ASP A 168 -18.12 -7.66 12.06
N TRP A 169 -16.83 -7.46 12.25
CA TRP A 169 -15.81 -8.35 11.71
C TRP A 169 -15.80 -9.73 12.37
N ASP A 170 -16.21 -9.84 13.63
CA ASP A 170 -16.32 -11.13 14.32
C ASP A 170 -17.50 -11.94 13.75
N ASP A 171 -18.65 -11.31 13.53
CA ASP A 171 -19.80 -11.95 12.88
C ASP A 171 -19.50 -12.35 11.43
N ALA A 172 -18.85 -11.45 10.68
CA ALA A 172 -18.44 -11.72 9.31
C ALA A 172 -17.49 -12.93 9.24
N ALA A 173 -16.50 -13.02 10.13
CA ALA A 173 -15.59 -14.15 10.20
C ALA A 173 -16.35 -15.45 10.53
N ALA A 174 -17.23 -15.44 11.53
CA ALA A 174 -18.05 -16.60 11.88
C ALA A 174 -18.93 -17.08 10.71
N SER A 175 -19.48 -16.15 9.92
CA SER A 175 -20.26 -16.44 8.73
C SER A 175 -19.41 -17.00 7.58
N ILE A 176 -18.21 -16.46 7.34
CA ILE A 176 -17.27 -16.97 6.33
C ILE A 176 -16.78 -18.38 6.69
N LEU A 177 -16.49 -18.63 7.98
CA LEU A 177 -16.07 -19.94 8.47
C LEU A 177 -17.14 -21.02 8.23
N LYS A 178 -18.43 -20.70 8.39
CA LYS A 178 -19.54 -21.61 8.06
C LYS A 178 -19.60 -21.96 6.57
N GLN A 179 -19.01 -21.14 5.70
CA GLN A 179 -18.97 -21.33 4.26
C GLN A 179 -17.61 -21.83 3.76
N LYS A 180 -16.75 -22.34 4.66
CA LYS A 180 -15.37 -22.77 4.35
C LYS A 180 -15.26 -23.66 3.12
N ASP A 181 -16.19 -24.59 2.95
CA ASP A 181 -16.19 -25.52 1.80
C ASP A 181 -16.36 -24.82 0.45
N HIS A 182 -16.93 -23.61 0.42
CA HIS A 182 -17.14 -22.84 -0.82
C HIS A 182 -15.89 -22.11 -1.30
N TRP A 183 -14.94 -21.80 -0.41
CA TRP A 183 -13.82 -20.92 -0.74
C TRP A 183 -12.45 -21.51 -0.42
N HIS A 184 -12.30 -22.32 0.61
CA HIS A 184 -10.98 -22.74 1.11
C HIS A 184 -10.17 -23.58 0.12
N HIS A 185 -10.85 -24.26 -0.81
CA HIS A 185 -10.23 -25.06 -1.86
C HIS A 185 -9.82 -24.25 -3.10
N LEU A 186 -10.25 -22.99 -3.19
CA LEU A 186 -9.97 -22.11 -4.30
C LEU A 186 -8.52 -21.63 -4.25
N ASP A 187 -7.97 -21.25 -5.41
CA ASP A 187 -6.69 -20.54 -5.45
C ASP A 187 -6.79 -19.13 -4.85
N PHE A 188 -5.64 -18.48 -4.68
CA PHE A 188 -5.56 -17.16 -4.06
C PHE A 188 -6.50 -16.12 -4.70
N PHE A 189 -6.52 -16.01 -6.03
CA PHE A 189 -7.33 -14.99 -6.70
C PHE A 189 -8.82 -15.30 -6.62
N ALA A 190 -9.19 -16.58 -6.71
CA ALA A 190 -10.57 -17.01 -6.57
C ALA A 190 -11.08 -16.85 -5.13
N GLN A 191 -10.23 -17.04 -4.11
CA GLN A 191 -10.56 -16.71 -2.71
C GLN A 191 -10.78 -15.21 -2.52
N SER A 192 -9.86 -14.38 -3.05
CA SER A 192 -9.98 -12.92 -3.01
C SER A 192 -11.27 -12.44 -3.68
N ASP A 193 -11.57 -12.93 -4.88
CA ASP A 193 -12.82 -12.63 -5.59
C ASP A 193 -14.06 -13.05 -4.80
N TRP A 194 -14.04 -14.24 -4.20
CA TRP A 194 -15.14 -14.73 -3.37
C TRP A 194 -15.38 -13.82 -2.16
N LYS A 195 -14.32 -13.40 -1.45
CA LYS A 195 -14.41 -12.48 -0.30
C LYS A 195 -14.86 -11.09 -0.73
N CYS A 196 -14.34 -10.55 -1.84
CA CYS A 196 -14.81 -9.28 -2.38
C CYS A 196 -16.32 -9.32 -2.66
N ASN A 197 -16.82 -10.41 -3.25
CA ASN A 197 -18.25 -10.60 -3.49
C ASN A 197 -19.06 -10.74 -2.19
N TYR A 198 -18.55 -11.50 -1.20
CA TYR A 198 -19.17 -11.65 0.11
C TYR A 198 -19.38 -10.28 0.80
N PHE A 199 -18.35 -9.44 0.79
CA PHE A 199 -18.45 -8.08 1.33
C PHE A 199 -19.13 -7.12 0.36
N GLY A 200 -19.38 -7.48 -0.90
CA GLY A 200 -19.94 -6.60 -1.94
C GLY A 200 -19.02 -5.43 -2.29
N ILE A 201 -17.70 -5.61 -2.23
CA ILE A 201 -16.70 -4.61 -2.60
C ILE A 201 -16.13 -4.92 -3.99
N VAL A 202 -15.46 -3.94 -4.58
CA VAL A 202 -14.78 -4.17 -5.87
C VAL A 202 -13.63 -5.14 -5.70
N LYS A 203 -13.31 -5.84 -6.78
CA LYS A 203 -12.12 -6.68 -6.86
C LYS A 203 -10.86 -5.89 -6.55
N GLU A 204 -9.88 -6.58 -5.97
CA GLU A 204 -8.54 -6.06 -5.78
C GLU A 204 -7.94 -5.59 -7.11
N ARG A 205 -7.07 -4.57 -7.03
CA ARG A 205 -6.28 -4.11 -8.16
C ARG A 205 -4.88 -3.82 -7.68
N PHE A 206 -3.97 -4.75 -7.90
CA PHE A 206 -2.60 -4.68 -7.42
C PHE A 206 -1.62 -5.16 -8.48
N LYS A 207 -0.31 -5.13 -8.17
CA LYS A 207 0.77 -5.51 -9.10
C LYS A 207 0.82 -4.67 -10.38
N MET A 208 0.36 -3.41 -10.31
CA MET A 208 0.43 -2.49 -11.45
C MET A 208 1.89 -2.06 -11.69
N VAL A 209 2.42 -2.32 -12.89
CA VAL A 209 3.77 -1.87 -13.29
C VAL A 209 3.82 -0.35 -13.30
N ILE A 210 4.78 0.22 -12.56
CA ILE A 210 4.82 1.65 -12.26
C ILE A 210 5.36 2.54 -13.40
N TRP A 211 6.04 1.95 -14.38
CA TRP A 211 6.65 2.73 -15.47
C TRP A 211 5.62 3.16 -16.53
N ALA A 212 5.83 4.37 -17.08
CA ALA A 212 5.15 4.89 -18.26
C ALA A 212 5.81 4.42 -19.56
#